data_AF-A0A380B9M8-F1
#
_entry.id   AF-A0A380B9M8-F1
#
_cell.length_a   1.000
_cell.length_b   1.000
_cell.length_c   1.000
_cell.angle_alpha   90.00
_cell.angle_beta   90.00
_cell.angle_gamma   90.00
#
_symmetry.space_group_name_H-M   'P 1'
#
loop_
_entity.id
_entity.type
_entity.pdbx_description
1 polymer ?
#
loop_
_entity_poly.entity_id
_entity_poly.type
_entity_poly.pdbx_seq_one_letter_code
_entity_poly.pdbx_strand_id
1 'polypeptide(L)' 'MKKKTLGIIGGVGPLATMFIGEIIVRRTAAEKDQDHVNMVITNNTNIPTEQLFILGESREIQFQSSYQMRNDYKRRV' A
#
# COMPACT_ATOMS: atom_id res chain seq x y z
N MET A 1 12.34 -25.71 -6.52
CA MET A 1 11.04 -25.00 -6.55
C MET A 1 11.27 -23.51 -6.73
N LYS A 2 10.43 -22.81 -7.50
CA LYS A 2 10.53 -21.36 -7.70
C LYS A 2 10.10 -20.63 -6.41
N LYS A 3 10.94 -19.75 -5.86
CA LYS A 3 10.59 -18.92 -4.69
C LYS A 3 9.42 -18.00 -5.08
N LYS A 4 8.39 -17.92 -4.23
CA LYS A 4 7.27 -16.97 -4.39
C LYS A 4 7.71 -15.59 -3.91
N THR A 5 7.11 -14.54 -4.47
CA THR A 5 7.30 -13.16 -4.02
C THR A 5 6.15 -12.77 -3.09
N LEU A 6 6.47 -12.24 -1.92
CA LEU A 6 5.50 -11.65 -1.01
C LEU A 6 5.23 -10.19 -1.42
N GLY A 7 3.99 -9.88 -1.79
CA GLY A 7 3.55 -8.51 -2.03
C GLY A 7 2.88 -7.93 -0.78
N ILE A 8 3.32 -6.75 -0.32
CA ILE A 8 2.69 -6.00 0.76
C ILE A 8 2.15 -4.69 0.18
N ILE A 9 0.83 -4.52 0.24
CA ILE A 9 0.16 -3.26 -0.12
C ILE A 9 -0.09 -2.50 1.17
N GLY A 10 0.76 -1.53 1.46
CA GLY A 10 0.68 -0.68 2.64
C GLY A 10 0.38 0.78 2.29
N GLY A 11 0.50 1.65 3.30
CA GLY A 11 0.22 3.08 3.19
C GLY A 11 -0.97 3.57 3.98
N VAL A 12 -1.85 2.68 4.46
CA VAL A 12 -2.88 2.94 5.50
C VAL A 12 -2.28 2.95 6.91
N GLY A 13 -1.18 3.69 7.05
CA GLY A 13 -0.26 3.64 8.18
C GLY A 13 1.16 3.40 7.69
N PRO A 14 1.91 4.46 7.32
CA PRO A 14 3.26 4.30 6.76
C PRO A 14 4.22 3.62 7.73
N LEU A 15 4.15 4.00 9.01
CA LEU A 15 4.98 3.39 10.05
C LEU A 15 4.61 1.91 10.27
N ALA A 16 3.31 1.58 10.28
CA ALA A 16 2.86 0.20 10.38
C ALA A 16 3.34 -0.64 9.19
N THR A 17 3.38 -0.05 8.00
CA THR A 17 3.88 -0.71 6.78
C THR A 17 5.37 -1.06 6.91
N MET A 18 6.20 -0.12 7.38
CA MET A 18 7.63 -0.38 7.61
C MET A 18 7.84 -1.40 8.75
N PHE A 19 7.05 -1.30 9.81
CA PHE A 19 7.10 -2.21 10.95
C PHE A 19 6.83 -3.67 10.55
N ILE A 20 5.87 -3.92 9.65
CA ILE A 20 5.64 -5.27 9.10
C ILE A 20 6.88 -5.77 8.37
N GLY A 21 7.50 -4.93 7.53
CA GLY A 21 8.73 -5.28 6.82
C GLY A 21 9.87 -5.65 7.77
N GLU A 22 10.08 -4.83 8.81
CA GLU A 22 11.06 -5.11 9.86
C GLU A 22 10.78 -6.44 10.57
N ILE A 23 9.53 -6.69 10.97
CA ILE A 23 9.13 -7.91 11.67
C ILE A 23 9.38 -9.15 10.80
N ILE A 24 9.08 -9.09 9.50
CA ILE A 24 9.35 -10.19 8.58
C ILE A 24 10.84 -10.47 8.52
N VAL A 25 11.68 -9.46 8.36
CA VAL A 25 13.14 -9.62 8.33
C VAL A 25 13.63 -10.27 9.64
N ARG A 26 13.23 -9.73 10.80
CA ARG A 26 13.67 -10.23 12.11
C ARG A 26 13.20 -11.64 12.45
N ARG A 27 12.05 -12.06 11.91
CA ARG A 27 11.45 -13.38 12.21
C ARG A 27 11.69 -14.43 11.12
N THR A 28 12.31 -14.05 10.01
CA THR A 28 12.71 -15.03 9.00
C THR A 28 13.93 -15.79 9.52
N ALA A 29 13.82 -17.11 9.62
CA ALA A 29 14.98 -17.96 9.86
C ALA A 29 15.88 -17.93 8.60
N ALA A 30 16.97 -17.17 8.66
CA ALA A 30 17.92 -16.98 7.58
C ALA A 30 19.34 -16.99 8.12
N GLU A 31 20.25 -17.68 7.43
CA GLU A 31 21.68 -17.68 7.77
C GLU A 31 22.46 -16.64 6.95
N LYS A 32 21.89 -16.18 5.84
CA LYS A 32 22.43 -15.17 4.91
C LYS A 32 21.29 -14.43 4.20
N ASP A 33 21.62 -13.30 3.58
CA ASP A 33 20.64 -12.42 2.93
C ASP A 33 19.75 -13.13 1.89
N GLN A 34 20.31 -14.07 1.12
CA GLN A 34 19.57 -14.78 0.06
C GLN A 34 18.52 -15.77 0.60
N ASP A 35 18.56 -16.07 1.90
CA ASP A 35 17.60 -16.95 2.56
C ASP A 35 16.35 -16.18 3.02
N HIS A 36 16.39 -14.84 3.04
CA HIS A 36 15.23 -14.02 3.36
C HIS A 36 14.10 -14.17 2.33
N VAL A 37 12.89 -13.80 2.77
CA VAL A 37 11.69 -13.75 1.94
C VAL A 37 11.88 -12.71 0.84
N ASN A 38 11.72 -13.11 -0.42
CA ASN A 38 11.68 -12.17 -1.54
C ASN A 38 10.38 -11.35 -1.46
N MET A 39 10.48 -10.03 -1.30
CA MET A 39 9.34 -9.18 -0.97
C MET A 39 9.34 -7.85 -1.72
N VAL A 40 8.15 -7.37 -2.07
CA VAL A 40 7.91 -6.03 -2.62
C VAL A 40 6.89 -5.34 -1.72
N ILE A 41 7.26 -4.19 -1.17
CA ILE A 41 6.38 -3.35 -0.35
C ILE A 41 6.00 -2.10 -1.15
N THR A 42 4.71 -1.82 -1.23
CA THR A 42 4.23 -0.49 -1.59
C THR A 42 3.80 0.25 -0.33
N ASN A 43 4.16 1.52 -0.24
CA ASN A 43 3.72 2.43 0.83
C ASN A 43 2.96 3.58 0.19
N ASN A 44 1.71 3.33 -0.20
CA ASN A 44 0.89 4.33 -0.87
C ASN A 44 0.02 5.06 0.14
N THR A 45 0.49 6.21 0.61
CA THR A 45 -0.23 7.05 1.60
C THR A 45 -1.45 7.76 1.02
N ASN A 46 -1.65 7.68 -0.30
CA ASN A 46 -2.83 8.24 -0.97
C ASN A 46 -4.01 7.25 -1.00
N ILE A 47 -3.86 6.05 -0.42
CA ILE A 47 -4.99 5.14 -0.26
C ILE A 47 -6.00 5.81 0.68
N PRO A 48 -7.23 6.10 0.22
CA PRO A 48 -8.23 6.72 1.07
C PRO A 48 -8.58 5.76 2.22
N THR A 49 -8.57 6.26 3.44
CA THR A 49 -8.88 5.49 4.64
C THR A 49 -10.36 5.13 4.69
N GLU A 50 -10.69 3.86 4.99
CA GLU A 50 -12.07 3.36 5.07
C GLU A 50 -12.93 4.04 6.16
N GLN A 51 -12.31 4.80 7.09
CA GLN A 51 -13.02 5.63 8.06
C GLN A 51 -13.93 6.68 7.39
N LEU A 52 -13.48 7.28 6.28
CA LEU A 52 -14.29 8.19 5.46
C LEU A 52 -15.37 7.43 4.65
N PHE A 53 -15.19 6.12 4.47
CA PHE A 53 -16.10 5.27 3.72
C PHE A 53 -17.27 4.75 4.55
N ILE A 54 -17.00 4.38 5.80
CA ILE A 54 -17.98 3.80 6.73
C ILE A 54 -18.91 4.87 7.33
N LEU A 55 -18.47 6.13 7.46
CA LEU A 55 -19.29 7.23 8.00
C LEU A 55 -20.33 7.80 7.01
N GLY A 56 -20.43 7.28 5.79
CA GLY A 56 -21.42 7.74 4.79
C GLY A 56 -21.08 9.08 4.10
N GLU A 57 -20.00 9.75 4.50
CA GLU A 57 -19.46 10.95 3.85
C GLU A 57 -18.73 10.65 2.52
N SER A 58 -18.56 9.37 2.18
CA SER A 58 -17.79 8.90 1.03
C SER A 58 -18.33 9.24 -0.34
N ARG A 59 -19.63 9.48 -0.48
CA ARG A 59 -20.20 9.85 -1.80
C ARG A 59 -19.61 11.15 -2.31
N GLU A 60 -19.36 12.11 -1.42
CA GLU A 60 -18.85 13.43 -1.81
C GLU A 60 -17.36 13.36 -2.17
N ILE A 61 -16.57 12.60 -1.40
CA ILE A 61 -15.14 12.39 -1.64
C ILE A 61 -14.90 11.60 -2.94
N GLN A 62 -15.70 10.56 -3.20
CA GLN A 62 -15.57 9.75 -4.42
C GLN A 62 -15.94 10.54 -5.68
N PHE A 63 -16.91 11.45 -5.58
CA PHE A 63 -17.24 12.38 -6.67
C PHE A 63 -16.13 13.39 -6.92
N GLN A 64 -15.56 14.01 -5.87
CA GLN A 64 -14.48 14.98 -6.04
C GLN A 64 -13.19 14.35 -6.59
N SER A 65 -12.77 13.19 -6.06
CA SER A 65 -11.58 12.49 -6.55
C SER A 65 -11.76 12.00 -7.99
N SER A 66 -12.94 11.49 -8.37
CA SER A 66 -13.20 11.08 -9.76
C SER A 66 -13.33 12.27 -10.74
N TYR A 67 -13.75 13.44 -10.26
CA TYR A 67 -13.80 14.67 -11.06
C TYR A 67 -12.41 15.27 -11.27
N GLN A 68 -11.59 15.35 -10.21
CA GLN A 68 -10.21 15.82 -10.29
C GLN A 68 -9.36 14.89 -11.16
N MET A 69 -9.46 13.56 -11.00
CA MET A 69 -8.77 12.60 -11.86
C MET A 69 -9.15 12.75 -13.34
N ARG A 70 -10.44 12.96 -13.65
CA ARG A 70 -10.90 13.20 -15.02
C ARG A 70 -10.34 14.49 -15.62
N ASN A 71 -10.24 15.55 -14.83
CA ASN A 71 -9.72 16.83 -15.29
C ASN A 71 -8.19 16.80 -15.46
N ASP A 72 -7.47 16.14 -14.57
CA ASP A 72 -6.02 15.99 -14.67
C ASP A 72 -5.62 15.11 -15.86
N TYR A 73 -6.40 14.07 -16.19
CA TYR A 73 -6.21 13.30 -17.42
C TYR A 73 -6.40 14.17 -18.67
N LYS A 74 -7.46 14.99 -18.71
CA LYS A 74 -7.74 15.91 -19.83
C LYS A 74 -6.71 17.03 -20.00
N ARG A 75 -5.94 17.40 -18.96
CA ARG A 75 -4.83 18.36 -19.08
C ARG A 75 -3.53 17.73 -19.55
N ARG A 76 -3.42 16.39 -19.54
CA ARG A 76 -2.22 15.64 -19.93
C ARG A 76 -2.26 15.13 -21.38
N VAL A 77 -3.39 15.32 -22.06
CA VAL A 77 -3.59 15.09 -23.50
C VAL A 77 -3.84 16.42 -24.19
#